data_AF-A0A535DT61-F1
#
_entry.id   AF-A0A535DT61-F1
#
_cell.length_a   1.000
_cell.length_b   1.000
_cell.length_c   1.000
_cell.angle_alpha   90.00
_cell.angle_beta   90.00
_cell.angle_gamma   90.00
#
_symmetry.space_group_name_H-M   'P 1'
#
loop_
_entity.id
_entity.type
_entity.pdbx_description
1 polymer ?
#
loop_
_entity_poly.entity_id
_entity_poly.type
_entity_poly.pdbx_seq_one_letter_code
_entity_poly.pdbx_strand_id
1 'polypeptide(L)'
;MERLNRFLARSGVASRRAADDLIASGSVRVNGEVPPPSGILIDPDKDEVTVDGRAVKPLTRHRYLMLNKPLGVITTAKDEGARTTVLDSVGKEGAAGHRLFPVGRLDADTTGLLILTDDGDLAFRLTHPRYKVAKEYVAVVAGSPGERDMETLRRGVDLEDGKTAPAEVEVVGFDAALGAGRTEVRMVIREGRHRQVRRMLQAVGHHVQSLRRTGFGPLKLGRLKVGGWRVLSEGEIEALRRAVRIEPSVAERLGLAFIDSGLMYRAITRLAAERGIDPEDEDAVTQVARSVRLTVEGDRVWADGVDLTDGIYDADFAEALPRISAIPGVREALVEEQRQAARDGVVMAGRDIGTVVFPNADHKFFLTASLDEKVRRRAAQFERRGERVDAEAMRREVEARDRVDTERAIAPLRPAPDAIVIDTDNLDVDEVVELIVRHVEERTRPR
;
A
#
# COMPACT_ATOMS: atom_id res chain seq x y z
N MET A 1 -3.13 -14.39 14.50
CA MET A 1 -4.32 -13.64 14.98
C MET A 1 -4.84 -12.73 13.87
N GLU A 2 -6.16 -12.65 13.67
CA GLU A 2 -6.80 -11.71 12.75
C GLU A 2 -8.13 -11.17 13.29
N ARG A 3 -8.60 -10.02 12.80
CA ARG A 3 -9.92 -9.50 13.21
C ARG A 3 -11.06 -10.41 12.74
N LEU A 4 -12.02 -10.66 13.63
CA LEU A 4 -13.19 -11.49 13.35
C LEU A 4 -13.98 -11.04 12.09
N ASN A 5 -14.16 -9.73 11.90
CA ASN A 5 -14.85 -9.21 10.71
C ASN A 5 -14.09 -9.51 9.40
N ARG A 6 -12.76 -9.58 9.44
CA ARG A 6 -11.91 -9.95 8.31
C ARG A 6 -12.01 -11.45 8.06
N PHE A 7 -11.99 -12.27 9.12
CA PHE A 7 -12.19 -13.73 9.03
C PHE A 7 -13.54 -14.06 8.37
N LEU A 8 -14.63 -13.44 8.83
CA LEU A 8 -15.97 -13.64 8.27
C LEU A 8 -16.05 -13.20 6.81
N ALA A 9 -15.43 -12.08 6.47
CA ALA A 9 -15.41 -11.58 5.10
C ALA A 9 -14.62 -12.49 4.15
N ARG A 10 -13.41 -12.93 4.53
CA ARG A 10 -12.59 -13.83 3.71
C ARG A 10 -13.17 -15.26 3.63
N SER A 11 -13.98 -15.64 4.61
CA SER A 11 -14.74 -16.91 4.61
C SER A 11 -16.03 -16.83 3.78
N GLY A 12 -16.30 -15.68 3.13
CA GLY A 12 -17.43 -15.52 2.22
C GLY A 12 -18.78 -15.23 2.88
N VAL A 13 -18.82 -15.02 4.20
CA VAL A 13 -20.06 -14.80 4.97
C VAL A 13 -20.72 -13.47 4.59
N ALA A 14 -19.96 -12.38 4.62
CA ALA A 14 -20.47 -11.02 4.40
C ALA A 14 -19.37 -10.08 3.88
N SER A 15 -19.72 -8.81 3.59
CA SER A 15 -18.68 -7.77 3.47
C SER A 15 -18.09 -7.50 4.86
N ARG A 16 -16.92 -6.84 4.97
CA ARG A 16 -16.36 -6.49 6.29
C ARG A 16 -17.34 -5.67 7.14
N ARG A 17 -18.01 -4.67 6.55
CA ARG A 17 -19.00 -3.84 7.26
C ARG A 17 -20.24 -4.64 7.66
N ALA A 18 -20.76 -5.47 6.75
CA ALA A 18 -21.89 -6.33 7.08
C ALA A 18 -21.52 -7.42 8.10
N ALA A 19 -20.24 -7.82 8.15
CA ALA A 19 -19.74 -8.70 9.21
C ALA A 19 -19.71 -7.98 10.56
N ASP A 20 -19.37 -6.68 10.60
CA ASP A 20 -19.50 -5.87 11.82
C ASP A 20 -20.96 -5.82 12.28
N ASP A 21 -21.92 -5.65 11.37
CA ASP A 21 -23.35 -5.67 11.70
C ASP A 21 -23.80 -7.02 12.29
N LEU A 22 -23.30 -8.15 11.74
CA LEU A 22 -23.57 -9.49 12.25
C LEU A 22 -22.96 -9.73 13.64
N ILE A 23 -21.76 -9.19 13.88
CA ILE A 23 -21.10 -9.26 15.19
C ILE A 23 -21.93 -8.46 16.20
N ALA A 24 -22.32 -7.23 15.84
CA ALA A 24 -23.11 -6.35 16.69
C ALA A 24 -24.52 -6.89 16.99
N SER A 25 -25.13 -7.63 16.06
CA SER A 25 -26.45 -8.27 16.27
C SER A 25 -26.41 -9.49 17.19
N GLY A 26 -25.22 -9.99 17.55
CA GLY A 26 -25.05 -11.22 18.32
C GLY A 26 -25.26 -12.51 17.51
N SER A 27 -25.32 -12.42 16.18
CA SER A 27 -25.44 -13.59 15.28
C SER A 27 -24.15 -14.41 15.23
N VAL A 28 -23.02 -13.83 15.60
CA VAL A 28 -21.69 -14.48 15.59
C VAL A 28 -21.35 -15.01 16.98
N ARG A 29 -20.78 -16.21 17.06
CA ARG A 29 -20.15 -16.73 18.28
C ARG A 29 -18.70 -17.14 18.00
N VAL A 30 -17.83 -16.95 18.98
CA VAL A 30 -16.44 -17.42 19.00
C VAL A 30 -16.27 -18.32 20.22
N ASN A 31 -15.89 -19.57 20.01
CA ASN A 31 -15.80 -20.61 21.05
C ASN A 31 -17.09 -20.73 21.88
N GLY A 32 -18.25 -20.55 21.24
CA GLY A 32 -19.58 -20.62 21.86
C GLY A 32 -20.06 -19.31 22.51
N GLU A 33 -19.19 -18.32 22.68
CA GLU A 33 -19.53 -17.03 23.33
C GLU A 33 -19.81 -15.92 22.31
N VAL A 34 -20.65 -14.96 22.69
CA VAL A 34 -20.94 -13.79 21.86
C VAL A 34 -19.80 -12.79 22.04
N PRO A 35 -19.05 -12.44 20.98
CA PRO A 35 -17.96 -11.47 21.08
C PRO A 35 -18.51 -10.05 21.32
N PRO A 36 -17.72 -9.13 21.89
CA PRO A 36 -18.05 -7.71 21.97
C PRO A 36 -18.49 -7.12 20.62
N PRO A 37 -19.47 -6.20 20.59
CA PRO A 37 -19.92 -5.54 19.36
C PRO A 37 -18.82 -4.79 18.59
N SER A 38 -17.76 -4.36 19.29
CA SER A 38 -16.56 -3.74 18.70
C SER A 38 -15.67 -4.72 17.91
N GLY A 39 -15.95 -6.03 18.00
CA GLY A 39 -15.17 -7.11 17.42
C GLY A 39 -13.97 -7.53 18.28
N ILE A 40 -13.36 -8.66 17.92
CA ILE A 40 -12.17 -9.22 18.58
C ILE A 40 -11.15 -9.71 17.55
N LEU A 41 -9.94 -10.02 18.04
CA LEU A 41 -8.98 -10.84 17.30
C LEU A 41 -9.24 -12.32 17.61
N ILE A 42 -9.09 -13.16 16.59
CA ILE A 42 -9.19 -14.62 16.69
C ILE A 42 -7.93 -15.28 16.13
N ASP A 43 -7.67 -16.51 16.55
CA ASP A 43 -6.74 -17.46 15.93
C ASP A 43 -7.55 -18.44 15.05
N PRO A 44 -7.56 -18.28 13.71
CA PRO A 44 -8.35 -19.14 12.82
C PRO A 44 -8.04 -20.64 12.90
N ASP A 45 -6.87 -21.00 13.43
CA ASP A 45 -6.44 -22.39 13.57
C ASP A 45 -6.88 -23.02 14.90
N LYS A 46 -7.32 -22.20 15.87
CA LYS A 46 -7.71 -22.66 17.22
C LYS A 46 -9.14 -22.28 17.61
N ASP A 47 -9.61 -21.11 17.19
CA ASP A 47 -10.90 -20.59 17.59
C ASP A 47 -12.02 -21.10 16.66
N GLU A 48 -13.11 -21.59 17.27
CA GLU A 48 -14.30 -22.00 16.55
C GLU A 48 -15.24 -20.78 16.36
N VAL A 49 -15.42 -20.37 15.11
CA VAL A 49 -16.34 -19.28 14.76
C VAL A 49 -17.62 -19.86 14.17
N THR A 50 -18.77 -19.45 14.69
CA THR A 50 -20.08 -19.80 14.14
C THR A 50 -20.91 -18.56 13.83
N VAL A 51 -21.77 -18.64 12.82
CA VAL A 51 -22.76 -17.60 12.46
C VAL A 51 -24.12 -18.28 12.41
N ASP A 52 -25.08 -17.79 13.20
CA ASP A 52 -26.41 -18.39 13.37
C ASP A 52 -26.34 -19.91 13.64
N GLY A 53 -25.35 -20.33 14.45
CA GLY A 53 -25.12 -21.73 14.84
C GLY A 53 -24.40 -22.60 13.80
N ARG A 54 -23.99 -22.04 12.65
CA ARG A 54 -23.22 -22.78 11.63
C ARG A 54 -21.74 -22.42 11.68
N ALA A 55 -20.87 -23.43 11.72
CA ALA A 55 -19.42 -23.24 11.69
C ALA A 55 -18.99 -22.54 10.40
N VAL A 56 -18.21 -21.47 10.56
CA VAL A 56 -17.60 -20.73 9.45
C VAL A 56 -16.22 -21.31 9.21
N LYS A 57 -15.96 -21.71 7.96
CA LYS A 57 -14.66 -22.20 7.53
C LYS A 57 -14.09 -21.28 6.45
N PRO A 58 -12.80 -20.94 6.51
CA PRO A 58 -12.14 -20.24 5.42
C PRO A 58 -12.28 -21.00 4.11
N LEU A 59 -12.41 -20.26 3.01
CA LEU A 59 -12.37 -20.84 1.68
C LEU A 59 -10.97 -21.39 1.42
N THR A 60 -10.89 -22.63 0.91
CA THR A 60 -9.61 -23.30 0.61
C THR A 60 -9.03 -22.87 -0.74
N ARG A 61 -9.85 -22.24 -1.61
CA ARG A 61 -9.44 -21.72 -2.92
C ARG A 61 -10.18 -20.43 -3.21
N HIS A 62 -9.43 -19.48 -3.76
CA HIS A 62 -9.99 -18.24 -4.30
C HIS A 62 -10.45 -18.43 -5.74
N ARG A 63 -11.37 -17.57 -6.16
CA ARG A 63 -11.86 -17.53 -7.54
C ARG A 63 -11.52 -16.19 -8.18
N TYR A 64 -11.04 -16.22 -9.42
CA TYR A 64 -10.65 -15.03 -10.16
C TYR A 64 -11.27 -15.08 -11.56
N LEU A 65 -12.05 -14.05 -11.90
CA LEU A 65 -12.67 -13.90 -13.21
C LEU A 65 -12.12 -12.66 -13.92
N MET A 66 -11.93 -12.76 -15.23
CA MET A 66 -11.87 -11.61 -16.12
C MET A 66 -13.24 -11.40 -16.75
N LEU A 67 -13.81 -10.21 -16.56
CA LEU A 67 -15.02 -9.74 -17.21
C LEU A 67 -14.66 -8.69 -18.26
N ASN A 68 -15.19 -8.81 -19.47
CA ASN A 68 -15.25 -7.68 -20.39
C ASN A 68 -16.52 -6.88 -20.09
N LYS A 69 -16.41 -5.90 -19.19
CA LYS A 69 -17.54 -5.14 -18.66
C LYS A 69 -18.30 -4.43 -19.80
N PRO A 70 -19.63 -4.61 -19.91
CA PRO A 70 -20.44 -3.86 -20.88
C PRO A 70 -20.65 -2.40 -20.49
N LEU A 71 -21.09 -1.60 -21.47
CA LEU A 71 -21.56 -0.24 -21.26
C LEU A 71 -22.86 -0.26 -20.43
N GLY A 72 -23.05 0.74 -19.56
CA GLY A 72 -24.24 0.89 -18.73
C GLY A 72 -24.27 0.04 -17.45
N VAL A 73 -23.43 -1.00 -17.35
CA VAL A 73 -23.28 -1.83 -16.15
C VAL A 73 -22.49 -1.08 -15.07
N ILE A 74 -22.89 -1.18 -13.80
CA ILE A 74 -22.24 -0.48 -12.68
C ILE A 74 -21.30 -1.41 -11.91
N THR A 75 -20.13 -0.88 -11.55
CA THR A 75 -19.14 -1.60 -10.75
C THR A 75 -19.41 -1.48 -9.25
N THR A 76 -20.38 -2.28 -8.76
CA THR A 76 -20.71 -2.44 -7.34
C THR A 76 -21.12 -3.89 -7.06
N ALA A 77 -21.02 -4.31 -5.79
CA ALA A 77 -21.50 -5.61 -5.33
C ALA A 77 -23.01 -5.62 -5.00
N LYS A 78 -23.60 -4.45 -4.75
CA LYS A 78 -25.04 -4.27 -4.52
C LYS A 78 -25.43 -2.86 -5.00
N ASP A 79 -26.53 -2.77 -5.75
CA ASP A 79 -27.10 -1.49 -6.19
C ASP A 79 -28.48 -1.30 -5.56
N GLU A 80 -28.75 -0.12 -5.02
CA GLU A 80 -30.05 0.23 -4.42
C GLU A 80 -31.05 0.78 -5.46
N GLY A 81 -30.57 1.16 -6.65
CA GLY A 81 -31.34 1.81 -7.71
C GLY A 81 -31.78 0.88 -8.85
N ALA A 82 -31.78 -0.45 -8.63
CA ALA A 82 -32.16 -1.48 -9.60
C ALA A 82 -31.36 -1.48 -10.93
N ARG A 83 -30.13 -0.96 -10.94
CA ARG A 83 -29.26 -0.94 -12.12
C ARG A 83 -28.46 -2.24 -12.21
N THR A 84 -28.22 -2.73 -13.43
CA THR A 84 -27.41 -3.93 -13.65
C THR A 84 -25.98 -3.75 -13.16
N THR A 85 -25.52 -4.68 -12.34
CA THR A 85 -24.18 -4.70 -11.76
C THR A 85 -23.24 -5.65 -12.50
N VAL A 86 -21.95 -5.52 -12.22
CA VAL A 86 -20.93 -6.45 -12.72
C VAL A 86 -21.13 -7.89 -12.22
N LEU A 87 -21.80 -8.07 -11.06
CA LEU A 87 -22.13 -9.40 -10.54
C LEU A 87 -23.30 -10.03 -11.30
N ASP A 88 -24.28 -9.22 -11.73
CA ASP A 88 -25.38 -9.70 -12.59
C ASP A 88 -24.85 -10.17 -13.96
N SER A 89 -23.80 -9.53 -14.46
CA SER A 89 -23.17 -9.90 -15.74
C SER A 89 -22.51 -11.27 -15.72
N VAL A 90 -21.98 -11.71 -14.58
CA VAL A 90 -21.36 -13.04 -14.44
C VAL A 90 -22.32 -14.10 -13.89
N GLY A 91 -23.35 -13.66 -13.15
CA GLY A 91 -24.39 -14.51 -12.61
C GLY A 91 -23.90 -15.58 -11.64
N LYS A 92 -24.79 -16.51 -11.30
CA LYS A 92 -24.49 -17.64 -10.40
C LYS A 92 -23.44 -18.59 -10.99
N GLU A 93 -23.43 -18.75 -12.31
CA GLU A 93 -22.45 -19.58 -13.02
C GLU A 93 -21.03 -19.02 -12.88
N GLY A 94 -20.87 -17.71 -13.10
CA GLY A 94 -19.61 -17.03 -12.89
C GLY A 94 -19.16 -17.09 -11.44
N ALA A 95 -20.06 -16.82 -10.49
CA ALA A 95 -19.76 -16.87 -9.07
C ALA A 95 -19.39 -18.29 -8.57
N ALA A 96 -20.06 -19.33 -9.07
CA ALA A 96 -19.87 -20.73 -8.67
C ALA A 96 -19.83 -20.94 -7.14
N GLY A 97 -20.68 -20.22 -6.40
CA GLY A 97 -20.74 -20.28 -4.93
C GLY A 97 -19.77 -19.35 -4.20
N HIS A 98 -18.88 -18.64 -4.91
CA HIS A 98 -17.97 -17.65 -4.30
C HIS A 98 -18.62 -16.27 -4.18
N ARG A 99 -18.28 -15.55 -3.10
CA ARG A 99 -18.72 -14.17 -2.87
C ARG A 99 -17.77 -13.18 -3.56
N LEU A 100 -17.92 -13.02 -4.86
CA LEU A 100 -17.06 -12.16 -5.68
C LEU A 100 -17.30 -10.66 -5.44
N PHE A 101 -16.25 -9.87 -5.62
CA PHE A 101 -16.27 -8.41 -5.67
C PHE A 101 -15.28 -7.90 -6.73
N PRO A 102 -15.48 -6.67 -7.26
CA PRO A 102 -14.61 -6.14 -8.30
C PRO A 102 -13.25 -5.65 -7.77
N VAL A 103 -12.20 -5.90 -8.53
CA VAL A 103 -10.86 -5.36 -8.31
C VAL A 103 -10.79 -3.96 -8.94
N GLY A 104 -11.05 -2.96 -8.12
CA GLY A 104 -11.15 -1.57 -8.54
C GLY A 104 -12.48 -1.30 -9.25
N ARG A 105 -12.57 -0.18 -9.95
CA ARG A 105 -13.82 0.25 -10.60
C ARG A 105 -13.61 0.69 -12.04
N LEU A 106 -14.64 0.47 -12.85
CA LEU A 106 -14.84 1.12 -14.13
C LEU A 106 -16.17 1.87 -14.07
N ASP A 107 -16.20 3.08 -14.62
CA ASP A 107 -17.42 3.88 -14.70
C ASP A 107 -18.48 3.17 -15.55
N ALA A 108 -19.74 3.56 -15.36
CA ALA A 108 -20.86 2.99 -16.14
C ALA A 108 -20.67 3.21 -17.64
N ASP A 109 -20.11 4.36 -18.04
CA ASP A 109 -19.80 4.73 -19.43
C ASP A 109 -18.44 4.19 -19.93
N THR A 110 -17.80 3.29 -19.19
CA THR A 110 -16.50 2.68 -19.55
C THR A 110 -16.64 1.16 -19.67
N THR A 111 -16.04 0.62 -20.73
CA THR A 111 -16.08 -0.82 -21.06
C THR A 111 -14.73 -1.50 -20.82
N GLY A 112 -14.68 -2.82 -20.91
CA GLY A 112 -13.42 -3.56 -20.99
C GLY A 112 -13.05 -4.35 -19.73
N LEU A 113 -11.77 -4.67 -19.60
CA LEU A 113 -11.24 -5.62 -18.63
C LEU A 113 -11.54 -5.18 -17.20
N LEU A 114 -12.28 -6.00 -16.44
CA LEU A 114 -12.46 -5.89 -15.01
C LEU A 114 -12.22 -7.26 -14.37
N ILE A 115 -11.46 -7.30 -13.28
CA ILE A 115 -11.26 -8.54 -12.52
C ILE A 115 -12.33 -8.60 -11.42
N LEU A 116 -12.90 -9.77 -11.21
CA LEU A 116 -13.76 -10.09 -10.06
C LEU A 116 -13.12 -11.22 -9.25
N THR A 117 -13.07 -11.09 -7.93
CA THR A 117 -12.49 -12.13 -7.06
C THR A 117 -13.10 -12.12 -5.67
N ASP A 118 -12.89 -13.19 -4.91
CA ASP A 118 -13.09 -13.26 -3.46
C ASP A 118 -11.78 -13.09 -2.65
N ASP A 119 -10.62 -12.98 -3.32
CA ASP A 119 -9.32 -12.71 -2.71
C ASP A 119 -9.15 -11.21 -2.40
N GLY A 120 -9.47 -10.84 -1.16
CA GLY A 120 -9.41 -9.45 -0.71
C GLY A 120 -8.00 -8.88 -0.68
N ASP A 121 -7.01 -9.72 -0.39
CA ASP A 121 -5.64 -9.29 -0.22
C ASP A 121 -5.01 -8.98 -1.58
N LEU A 122 -5.16 -9.88 -2.56
CA LEU A 122 -4.67 -9.60 -3.92
C LEU A 122 -5.42 -8.43 -4.55
N ALA A 123 -6.74 -8.34 -4.36
CA ALA A 123 -7.54 -7.22 -4.87
C ALA A 123 -7.09 -5.87 -4.29
N PHE A 124 -6.84 -5.81 -2.98
CA PHE A 124 -6.29 -4.61 -2.33
C PHE A 124 -4.95 -4.22 -2.94
N ARG A 125 -4.01 -5.16 -3.05
CA ARG A 125 -2.68 -4.87 -3.63
C ARG A 125 -2.76 -4.39 -5.08
N LEU A 126 -3.62 -5.01 -5.88
CA LEU A 126 -3.82 -4.63 -7.30
C LEU A 126 -4.41 -3.23 -7.48
N THR A 127 -5.14 -2.72 -6.48
CA THR A 127 -5.82 -1.42 -6.55
C THR A 127 -5.09 -0.31 -5.82
N HIS A 128 -4.26 -0.66 -4.84
CA HIS A 128 -3.58 0.32 -4.00
C HIS A 128 -2.48 1.07 -4.79
N PRO A 129 -2.45 2.41 -4.77
CA PRO A 129 -1.52 3.22 -5.59
C PRO A 129 -0.04 2.86 -5.41
N ARG A 130 0.37 2.41 -4.22
CA ARG A 130 1.77 2.02 -3.91
C ARG A 130 2.35 0.97 -4.86
N TYR A 131 1.51 0.07 -5.39
CA TYR A 131 1.96 -1.01 -6.27
C TYR A 131 2.02 -0.60 -7.76
N LYS A 132 1.57 0.61 -8.10
CA LYS A 132 1.70 1.22 -9.44
C LYS A 132 1.26 0.29 -10.59
N VAL A 133 0.23 -0.52 -10.34
CA VAL A 133 -0.28 -1.49 -11.33
C VAL A 133 -0.81 -0.74 -12.55
N ALA A 134 -0.21 -1.05 -13.70
CA ALA A 134 -0.53 -0.43 -14.98
C ALA A 134 -1.97 -0.71 -15.39
N LYS A 135 -2.63 0.29 -15.96
CA LYS A 135 -3.99 0.19 -16.51
C LYS A 135 -3.93 0.76 -17.91
N GLU A 136 -4.19 -0.09 -18.89
CA GLU A 136 -4.14 0.29 -20.31
C GLU A 136 -5.54 0.52 -20.82
N TYR A 137 -5.73 1.67 -21.46
CA TYR A 137 -6.97 2.10 -22.06
C TYR A 137 -6.78 2.41 -23.53
N VAL A 138 -7.82 2.20 -24.32
CA VAL A 138 -7.99 2.80 -25.63
C VAL A 138 -9.17 3.76 -25.55
N ALA A 139 -8.91 5.03 -25.85
CA ALA A 139 -9.88 6.11 -25.88
C ALA A 139 -10.13 6.52 -27.32
N VAL A 140 -11.39 6.62 -27.72
CA VAL A 140 -11.79 7.25 -28.99
C VAL A 140 -12.12 8.70 -28.70
N VAL A 141 -11.40 9.62 -29.33
CA VAL A 141 -11.59 11.07 -29.18
C VAL A 141 -12.06 11.71 -30.48
N ALA A 142 -12.80 12.81 -30.35
CA ALA A 142 -13.14 13.67 -31.48
C ALA A 142 -11.91 14.46 -31.93
N GLY A 143 -11.67 14.55 -33.24
CA GLY A 143 -10.51 15.24 -33.79
C GLY A 143 -9.23 14.40 -33.69
N SER A 144 -8.08 15.08 -33.86
CA SER A 144 -6.76 14.46 -33.81
C SER A 144 -5.87 15.26 -32.85
N PRO A 145 -5.50 14.69 -31.69
CA PRO A 145 -4.55 15.34 -30.82
C PRO A 145 -3.18 15.45 -31.47
N GLY A 146 -2.58 16.63 -31.41
CA GLY A 146 -1.25 16.87 -31.97
C GLY A 146 -0.14 16.36 -31.05
N GLU A 147 1.10 16.39 -31.54
CA GLU A 147 2.26 15.93 -30.75
C GLU A 147 2.47 16.75 -29.47
N ARG A 148 2.09 18.03 -29.46
CA ARG A 148 2.13 18.88 -28.26
C ARG A 148 1.17 18.39 -27.17
N ASP A 149 -0.03 17.95 -27.57
CA ASP A 149 -1.04 17.40 -26.65
C ASP A 149 -0.53 16.07 -26.08
N MET A 150 0.06 15.24 -26.94
CA MET A 150 0.66 13.96 -26.56
C MET A 150 1.80 14.14 -25.56
N GLU A 151 2.74 15.05 -25.81
CA GLU A 151 3.84 15.33 -24.89
C GLU A 151 3.36 15.87 -23.55
N THR A 152 2.31 16.71 -23.57
CA THR A 152 1.66 17.23 -22.36
C THR A 152 1.04 16.10 -21.54
N LEU A 153 0.31 15.18 -22.17
CA LEU A 153 -0.24 14.00 -21.50
C LEU A 153 0.86 13.08 -20.94
N ARG A 154 1.96 12.88 -21.68
CA ARG A 154 3.08 12.03 -21.24
C ARG A 154 3.78 12.59 -20.01
N ARG A 155 3.95 13.90 -19.91
CA ARG A 155 4.53 14.59 -18.74
C ARG A 155 3.57 14.65 -17.53
N GLY A 156 2.29 14.39 -17.75
CA GLY A 156 1.23 14.56 -16.77
C GLY A 156 0.63 15.97 -16.81
N VAL A 157 -0.66 16.06 -16.49
CA VAL A 157 -1.47 17.28 -16.60
C VAL A 157 -2.04 17.70 -15.26
N ASP A 158 -2.25 19.00 -15.09
CA ASP A 158 -2.89 19.55 -13.90
C ASP A 158 -4.41 19.32 -13.97
N LEU A 159 -4.94 18.59 -12.97
CA LEU A 159 -6.37 18.40 -12.76
C LEU A 159 -6.79 19.06 -11.45
N GLU A 160 -8.10 19.18 -11.22
CA GLU A 160 -8.68 19.80 -10.01
C GLU A 160 -8.17 19.18 -8.69
N ASP A 161 -7.88 17.88 -8.70
CA ASP A 161 -7.39 17.11 -7.56
C ASP A 161 -5.84 17.00 -7.54
N GLY A 162 -5.13 17.83 -8.32
CA GLY A 162 -3.66 17.86 -8.44
C GLY A 162 -3.09 17.32 -9.76
N LYS A 163 -1.78 17.45 -9.96
CA LYS A 163 -1.07 16.98 -11.17
C LYS A 163 -1.12 15.45 -11.30
N THR A 164 -1.34 14.93 -12.50
CA THR A 164 -1.28 13.47 -12.74
C THR A 164 0.16 12.99 -12.83
N ALA A 165 0.39 11.72 -12.52
CA ALA A 165 1.66 11.07 -12.82
C ALA A 165 1.89 11.01 -14.35
N PRO A 166 3.15 10.87 -14.79
CA PRO A 166 3.46 10.60 -16.20
C PRO A 166 2.70 9.38 -16.73
N ALA A 167 2.29 9.44 -17.99
CA ALA A 167 1.53 8.40 -18.67
C ALA A 167 2.21 7.97 -19.97
N GLU A 168 2.03 6.72 -20.38
CA GLU A 168 2.44 6.28 -21.72
C GLU A 168 1.27 6.57 -22.67
N VAL A 169 1.52 7.31 -23.75
CA VAL A 169 0.46 7.79 -24.66
C VAL A 169 0.89 7.67 -26.12
N GLU A 170 0.05 7.02 -26.92
CA GLU A 170 0.30 6.70 -28.32
C GLU A 170 -1.00 6.77 -29.13
N VAL A 171 -0.93 7.31 -30.36
CA VAL A 171 -2.03 7.21 -31.33
C VAL A 171 -1.95 5.84 -32.00
N VAL A 172 -3.01 5.06 -31.91
CA VAL A 172 -3.05 3.67 -32.42
C VAL A 172 -4.01 3.48 -33.60
N GLY A 173 -4.80 4.51 -33.93
CA GLY A 173 -5.72 4.48 -35.07
C GLY A 173 -6.29 5.86 -35.39
N PHE A 174 -6.63 6.07 -36.66
CA PHE A 174 -7.29 7.28 -37.14
C PHE A 174 -8.33 6.91 -38.21
N ASP A 175 -9.57 7.37 -38.03
CA ASP A 175 -10.64 7.23 -39.01
C ASP A 175 -10.99 8.60 -39.58
N ALA A 176 -10.55 8.83 -40.83
CA ALA A 176 -10.77 10.05 -41.59
C ALA A 176 -12.18 10.13 -42.22
N ALA A 177 -12.95 9.03 -42.26
CA ALA A 177 -14.19 8.94 -43.03
C ALA A 177 -15.41 9.56 -42.32
N LEU A 178 -15.30 9.86 -41.02
CA LEU A 178 -16.32 10.55 -40.25
C LEU A 178 -15.97 12.04 -40.21
N GLY A 179 -16.90 12.93 -40.61
CA GLY A 179 -16.66 14.35 -40.97
C GLY A 179 -15.96 15.30 -40.00
N ALA A 180 -15.42 14.82 -38.88
CA ALA A 180 -14.51 15.56 -37.97
C ALA A 180 -13.23 14.79 -37.58
N GLY A 181 -13.01 13.58 -38.13
CA GLY A 181 -11.95 12.65 -37.73
C GLY A 181 -12.19 12.04 -36.34
N ARG A 182 -11.99 10.73 -36.19
CA ARG A 182 -11.90 10.05 -34.89
C ARG A 182 -10.49 9.51 -34.71
N THR A 183 -9.92 9.71 -33.53
CA THR A 183 -8.60 9.18 -33.20
C THR A 183 -8.70 8.19 -32.05
N GLU A 184 -8.05 7.05 -32.21
CA GLU A 184 -7.84 6.08 -31.13
C GLU A 184 -6.52 6.38 -30.44
N VAL A 185 -6.60 6.70 -29.15
CA VAL A 185 -5.43 7.00 -28.31
C VAL A 185 -5.31 5.89 -27.27
N ARG A 186 -4.17 5.20 -27.30
CA ARG A 186 -3.79 4.25 -26.26
C ARG A 186 -3.12 5.02 -25.12
N MET A 187 -3.56 4.75 -23.90
CA MET A 187 -3.04 5.37 -22.69
C MET A 187 -2.75 4.31 -21.62
N VAL A 188 -1.56 4.35 -21.02
CA VAL A 188 -1.23 3.55 -19.84
C VAL A 188 -1.01 4.46 -18.64
N ILE A 189 -1.79 4.25 -17.59
CA ILE A 189 -1.66 4.96 -16.31
C ILE A 189 -1.38 3.98 -15.18
N ARG A 190 -0.64 4.43 -14.15
CA ARG A 190 -0.26 3.61 -12.99
C ARG A 190 -0.93 4.03 -11.69
N GLU A 191 -1.80 5.03 -11.77
CA GLU A 191 -2.70 5.47 -10.70
C GLU A 191 -4.17 5.18 -11.07
N GLY A 192 -5.14 5.73 -10.34
CA GLY A 192 -6.56 5.37 -10.48
C GLY A 192 -7.51 6.41 -9.93
N ARG A 193 -7.33 7.68 -10.32
CA ARG A 193 -8.19 8.79 -9.88
C ARG A 193 -9.55 8.75 -10.60
N HIS A 194 -10.55 9.42 -10.01
CA HIS A 194 -11.90 9.47 -10.58
C HIS A 194 -11.86 9.98 -12.03
N ARG A 195 -12.43 9.22 -12.98
CA ARG A 195 -12.52 9.56 -14.41
C ARG A 195 -11.21 10.04 -15.06
N GLN A 196 -10.06 9.60 -14.54
CA GLN A 196 -8.76 10.21 -14.84
C GLN A 196 -8.45 10.32 -16.33
N VAL A 197 -8.54 9.25 -17.11
CA VAL A 197 -8.23 9.25 -18.55
C VAL A 197 -9.08 10.28 -19.31
N ARG A 198 -10.37 10.38 -18.98
CA ARG A 198 -11.29 11.35 -19.60
C ARG A 198 -10.89 12.78 -19.26
N ARG A 199 -10.56 13.05 -17.99
CA ARG A 199 -10.13 14.37 -17.53
C ARG A 199 -8.79 14.77 -18.12
N MET A 200 -7.86 13.82 -18.28
CA MET A 200 -6.57 14.07 -18.93
C MET A 200 -6.74 14.50 -20.38
N LEU A 201 -7.52 13.75 -21.18
CA LEU A 201 -7.78 14.09 -22.57
C LEU A 201 -8.58 15.40 -22.71
N GLN A 202 -9.52 15.66 -21.80
CA GLN A 202 -10.25 16.92 -21.76
C GLN A 202 -9.35 18.12 -21.46
N ALA A 203 -8.36 17.96 -20.58
CA ALA A 203 -7.41 19.03 -20.22
C ALA A 203 -6.56 19.50 -21.42
N VAL A 204 -6.34 18.62 -22.40
CA VAL A 204 -5.68 18.96 -23.68
C VAL A 204 -6.68 19.22 -24.81
N GLY A 205 -7.96 19.43 -24.50
CA GLY A 205 -8.99 19.87 -25.45
C GLY A 205 -9.73 18.75 -26.21
N HIS A 206 -9.51 17.47 -25.87
CA HIS A 206 -10.06 16.34 -26.61
C HIS A 206 -11.16 15.60 -25.84
N HIS A 207 -12.39 15.64 -26.35
CA HIS A 207 -13.52 14.96 -25.73
C HIS A 207 -13.52 13.45 -26.03
N VAL A 208 -13.63 12.63 -24.97
CA VAL A 208 -13.65 11.16 -25.07
C VAL A 208 -15.05 10.64 -25.40
N GLN A 209 -15.21 10.15 -26.63
CA GLN A 209 -16.45 9.55 -27.12
C GLN A 209 -16.67 8.14 -26.58
N SER A 210 -15.60 7.34 -26.49
CA SER A 210 -15.66 6.02 -25.87
C SER A 210 -14.35 5.68 -25.17
N LEU A 211 -14.45 4.87 -24.11
CA LEU A 211 -13.30 4.44 -23.33
C LEU A 211 -13.40 2.95 -23.03
N ARG A 212 -12.31 2.23 -23.32
CA ARG A 212 -12.21 0.79 -23.09
C ARG A 212 -10.91 0.47 -22.37
N ARG A 213 -10.98 -0.21 -21.22
CA ARG A 213 -9.77 -0.78 -20.58
C ARG A 213 -9.39 -2.07 -21.29
N THR A 214 -8.24 -2.07 -21.97
CA THR A 214 -7.74 -3.22 -22.74
C THR A 214 -6.72 -4.05 -21.97
N GLY A 215 -6.15 -3.51 -20.89
CA GLY A 215 -5.21 -4.22 -20.02
C GLY A 215 -5.25 -3.77 -18.57
N PHE A 216 -4.87 -4.67 -17.67
CA PHE A 216 -4.75 -4.42 -16.23
C PHE A 216 -3.60 -5.26 -15.65
N GLY A 217 -2.55 -4.59 -15.19
CA GLY A 217 -1.28 -5.20 -14.84
C GLY A 217 -0.76 -6.06 -16.01
N PRO A 218 -0.42 -7.34 -15.78
CA PRO A 218 0.06 -8.25 -16.82
C PRO A 218 -1.06 -8.78 -17.73
N LEU A 219 -2.34 -8.54 -17.39
CA LEU A 219 -3.46 -9.11 -18.13
C LEU A 219 -3.85 -8.25 -19.33
N LYS A 220 -4.22 -8.93 -20.42
CA LYS A 220 -4.79 -8.33 -21.63
C LYS A 220 -6.17 -8.88 -21.89
N LEU A 221 -7.08 -8.02 -22.36
CA LEU A 221 -8.47 -8.38 -22.62
C LEU A 221 -8.59 -9.39 -23.78
N GLY A 222 -7.70 -9.29 -24.75
CA GLY A 222 -7.63 -10.19 -25.90
C GLY A 222 -8.95 -10.22 -26.69
N ARG A 223 -9.41 -11.44 -27.02
CA ARG A 223 -10.60 -11.69 -27.85
C ARG A 223 -11.89 -11.88 -27.05
N LEU A 224 -11.88 -11.65 -25.73
CA LEU A 224 -13.06 -11.79 -24.89
C LEU A 224 -14.15 -10.81 -25.35
N LYS A 225 -15.32 -11.32 -25.77
CA LYS A 225 -16.44 -10.52 -26.25
C LYS A 225 -17.04 -9.67 -25.12
N VAL A 226 -17.64 -8.53 -25.47
CA VAL A 226 -18.31 -7.63 -24.50
C VAL A 226 -19.39 -8.40 -23.74
N GLY A 227 -19.46 -8.23 -22.42
CA GLY A 227 -20.33 -8.98 -21.52
C GLY A 227 -19.85 -10.39 -21.18
N GLY A 228 -18.93 -10.94 -21.97
CA GLY A 228 -18.31 -12.24 -21.69
C GLY A 228 -17.35 -12.18 -20.50
N TRP A 229 -17.25 -13.30 -19.80
CA TRP A 229 -16.29 -13.51 -18.72
C TRP A 229 -15.61 -14.86 -18.86
N ARG A 230 -14.46 -15.03 -18.20
CA ARG A 230 -13.75 -16.31 -18.07
C ARG A 230 -13.00 -16.39 -16.75
N VAL A 231 -12.71 -17.61 -16.30
CA VAL A 231 -11.79 -17.85 -15.18
C VAL A 231 -10.36 -17.50 -15.63
N LEU A 232 -9.58 -16.89 -14.74
CA LEU A 232 -8.15 -16.69 -14.96
C LEU A 232 -7.41 -18.02 -14.84
N SER A 233 -6.37 -18.22 -15.66
CA SER A 233 -5.48 -19.37 -15.48
C SER A 233 -4.56 -19.17 -14.28
N GLU A 234 -3.99 -20.26 -13.75
CA GLU A 234 -3.00 -20.18 -12.67
C GLU A 234 -1.80 -19.29 -13.04
N GLY A 235 -1.31 -19.38 -14.28
CA GLY A 235 -0.21 -18.52 -14.74
C GLY A 235 -0.58 -17.03 -14.78
N GLU A 236 -1.83 -16.69 -15.06
CA GLU A 236 -2.33 -15.30 -14.99
C GLU A 236 -2.45 -14.81 -13.55
N ILE A 237 -2.91 -15.67 -12.63
CA ILE A 237 -2.99 -15.37 -11.20
C ILE A 237 -1.59 -15.17 -10.63
N GLU A 238 -0.63 -16.02 -10.97
CA GLU A 238 0.77 -15.86 -10.58
C GLU A 238 1.37 -14.58 -11.15
N ALA A 239 1.08 -14.24 -12.41
CA ALA A 239 1.54 -12.99 -12.99
C ALA A 239 0.97 -11.77 -12.25
N LEU A 240 -0.32 -11.80 -11.87
CA LEU A 240 -0.92 -10.76 -11.04
C LEU A 240 -0.24 -10.66 -9.67
N ARG A 241 0.02 -11.81 -9.02
CA ARG A 241 0.74 -11.85 -7.74
C ARG A 241 2.13 -11.24 -7.89
N ARG A 242 2.91 -11.62 -8.93
CA ARG A 242 4.22 -11.03 -9.22
C ARG A 242 4.14 -9.52 -9.46
N ALA A 243 3.13 -9.05 -10.19
CA ALA A 243 2.96 -7.62 -10.49
C ALA A 243 2.65 -6.75 -9.25
N VAL A 244 2.30 -7.37 -8.12
CA VAL A 244 2.05 -6.69 -6.84
C VAL A 244 2.85 -7.30 -5.68
N ARG A 245 3.83 -8.14 -5.99
CA ARG A 245 4.91 -8.41 -5.06
C ARG A 245 5.68 -7.11 -4.96
N ILE A 246 5.74 -6.57 -3.76
CA ILE A 246 6.94 -5.83 -3.38
C ILE A 246 7.99 -6.94 -3.35
N GLU A 247 9.08 -6.80 -4.09
CA GLU A 247 10.23 -7.69 -3.92
C GLU A 247 10.46 -7.87 -2.42
N PRO A 248 10.60 -9.12 -1.93
CA PRO A 248 10.61 -9.36 -0.51
C PRO A 248 11.69 -8.48 0.11
N SER A 249 11.31 -7.74 1.16
CA SER A 249 12.25 -6.94 1.94
C SER A 249 13.44 -7.80 2.36
N VAL A 250 14.55 -7.18 2.74
CA VAL A 250 15.72 -7.90 3.26
C VAL A 250 15.30 -8.94 4.31
N ALA A 251 14.36 -8.61 5.20
CA ALA A 251 13.84 -9.51 6.21
C ALA A 251 13.12 -10.72 5.61
N GLU A 252 12.20 -10.49 4.66
CA GLU A 252 11.45 -11.57 4.00
C GLU A 252 12.36 -12.50 3.20
N ARG A 253 13.41 -11.96 2.54
CA ARG A 253 14.39 -12.78 1.81
C ARG A 253 15.26 -13.64 2.71
N LEU A 254 15.57 -13.12 3.90
CA LEU A 254 16.37 -13.84 4.90
C LEU A 254 15.51 -14.70 5.83
N GLY A 255 14.18 -14.66 5.70
CA GLY A 255 13.26 -15.40 6.59
C GLY A 255 13.22 -14.85 8.03
N LEU A 256 13.52 -13.56 8.21
CA LEU A 256 13.60 -12.88 9.49
C LEU A 256 12.43 -11.91 9.69
N ALA A 257 12.16 -11.54 10.95
CA ALA A 257 11.23 -10.45 11.25
C ALA A 257 11.82 -9.08 10.83
N PHE A 258 10.96 -8.14 10.46
CA PHE A 258 11.35 -6.74 10.23
C PHE A 258 10.79 -5.84 11.32
N ILE A 259 11.65 -4.99 11.90
CA ILE A 259 11.26 -3.98 12.87
C ILE A 259 11.77 -2.61 12.42
N ASP A 260 10.84 -1.67 12.20
CA ASP A 260 11.16 -0.24 12.16
C ASP A 260 11.14 0.32 13.60
N SER A 261 12.31 0.44 14.21
CA SER A 261 12.44 0.98 15.57
C SER A 261 11.91 2.41 15.70
N GLY A 262 11.84 3.17 14.60
CA GLY A 262 11.29 4.52 14.58
C GLY A 262 9.80 4.56 14.95
N LEU A 263 9.06 3.50 14.67
CA LEU A 263 7.64 3.37 15.07
C LEU A 263 7.49 3.29 16.59
N MET A 264 8.46 2.71 17.31
CA MET A 264 8.41 2.61 18.77
C MET A 264 8.50 3.99 19.42
N TYR A 265 9.44 4.83 18.96
CA TYR A 265 9.57 6.21 19.45
C TYR A 265 8.33 7.06 19.12
N ARG A 266 7.74 6.86 17.93
CA ARG A 266 6.48 7.53 17.56
C ARG A 266 5.31 7.08 18.42
N ALA A 267 5.23 5.80 18.76
CA ALA A 267 4.20 5.28 19.66
C ALA A 267 4.29 5.94 21.04
N ILE A 268 5.49 6.04 21.62
CA ILE A 268 5.68 6.77 22.89
C ILE A 268 5.32 8.25 22.76
N THR A 269 5.73 8.89 21.66
CA THR A 269 5.40 10.31 21.40
C THR A 269 3.89 10.54 21.34
N ARG A 270 3.18 9.68 20.60
CA ARG A 270 1.72 9.70 20.49
C ARG A 270 1.06 9.48 21.85
N LEU A 271 1.48 8.45 22.59
CA LEU A 271 0.91 8.13 23.90
C LEU A 271 1.13 9.24 24.92
N ALA A 272 2.30 9.89 24.90
CA ALA A 272 2.56 11.05 25.75
C ALA A 272 1.61 12.21 25.42
N ALA A 273 1.44 12.52 24.13
CA ALA A 273 0.54 13.57 23.66
C ALA A 273 -0.94 13.26 23.98
N GLU A 274 -1.41 12.04 23.73
CA GLU A 274 -2.79 11.61 24.06
C GLU A 274 -3.08 11.66 25.57
N ARG A 275 -2.05 11.51 26.41
CA ARG A 275 -2.12 11.66 27.88
C ARG A 275 -1.94 13.11 28.36
N GLY A 276 -1.71 14.06 27.45
CA GLY A 276 -1.47 15.47 27.79
C GLY A 276 -0.16 15.73 28.53
N ILE A 277 0.84 14.87 28.33
CA ILE A 277 2.16 15.00 28.96
C ILE A 277 3.01 15.98 28.15
N ASP A 278 3.65 16.92 28.85
CA ASP A 278 4.61 17.85 28.25
C ASP A 278 5.83 17.08 27.70
N PRO A 279 6.19 17.22 26.41
CA PRO A 279 7.39 16.59 25.85
C PRO A 279 8.71 16.97 26.54
N GLU A 280 8.74 18.07 27.30
CA GLU A 280 9.90 18.50 28.09
C GLU A 280 9.98 17.83 29.47
N ASP A 281 8.91 17.17 29.93
CA ASP A 281 8.91 16.42 31.18
C ASP A 281 9.53 15.02 30.97
N GLU A 282 10.87 14.98 31.02
CA GLU A 282 11.64 13.77 30.74
C GLU A 282 11.24 12.57 31.62
N ASP A 283 10.91 12.82 32.89
CA ASP A 283 10.54 11.79 33.85
C ASP A 283 9.15 11.21 33.52
N ALA A 284 8.17 12.07 33.24
CA ALA A 284 6.83 11.62 32.87
C ALA A 284 6.83 10.84 31.55
N VAL A 285 7.56 11.31 30.53
CA VAL A 285 7.66 10.59 29.24
C VAL A 285 8.41 9.27 29.39
N THR A 286 9.48 9.23 30.20
CA THR A 286 10.19 7.99 30.53
C THR A 286 9.27 6.99 31.24
N GLN A 287 8.40 7.46 32.13
CA GLN A 287 7.43 6.60 32.79
C GLN A 287 6.43 6.00 31.79
N VAL A 288 5.97 6.77 30.79
CA VAL A 288 5.14 6.22 29.70
C VAL A 288 5.87 5.08 29.00
N ALA A 289 7.12 5.31 28.57
CA ALA A 289 7.92 4.31 27.85
C ALA A 289 8.14 3.01 28.65
N ARG A 290 8.29 3.10 29.97
CA ARG A 290 8.45 1.92 30.84
C ARG A 290 7.13 1.22 31.18
N SER A 291 6.00 1.91 31.00
CA SER A 291 4.68 1.41 31.43
C SER A 291 3.91 0.62 30.38
N VAL A 292 4.34 0.69 29.11
CA VAL A 292 3.64 0.08 27.97
C VAL A 292 4.53 -0.97 27.35
N ARG A 293 3.93 -2.05 26.85
CA ARG A 293 4.63 -3.03 26.02
C ARG A 293 4.38 -2.71 24.56
N LEU A 294 5.44 -2.43 23.81
CA LEU A 294 5.33 -2.21 22.37
C LEU A 294 5.57 -3.49 21.58
N THR A 295 4.79 -3.66 20.51
CA THR A 295 5.02 -4.66 19.48
C THR A 295 5.05 -3.96 18.13
N VAL A 296 6.04 -4.29 17.29
CA VAL A 296 6.16 -3.78 15.92
C VAL A 296 6.25 -4.94 14.96
N GLU A 297 5.43 -4.91 13.91
CA GLU A 297 5.47 -5.87 12.82
C GLU A 297 5.36 -5.13 11.49
N GLY A 298 6.43 -5.10 10.70
CA GLY A 298 6.40 -4.41 9.41
C GLY A 298 6.24 -2.90 9.59
N ASP A 299 5.16 -2.36 9.05
CA ASP A 299 4.77 -0.94 9.14
C ASP A 299 3.73 -0.65 10.24
N ARG A 300 3.46 -1.61 11.12
CA ARG A 300 2.43 -1.52 12.16
C ARG A 300 3.02 -1.56 13.56
N VAL A 301 2.38 -0.82 14.47
CA VAL A 301 2.80 -0.72 15.87
C VAL A 301 1.60 -0.82 16.81
N TRP A 302 1.79 -1.55 17.89
CA TRP A 302 0.81 -1.71 18.97
C TRP A 302 1.43 -1.34 20.31
N ALA A 303 0.60 -0.80 21.20
CA ALA A 303 0.91 -0.64 22.62
C ALA A 303 -0.12 -1.41 23.45
N ASP A 304 0.32 -2.37 24.26
CA ASP A 304 -0.54 -3.21 25.09
C ASP A 304 -1.68 -3.89 24.30
N GLY A 305 -1.39 -4.25 23.04
CA GLY A 305 -2.35 -4.88 22.11
C GLY A 305 -3.28 -3.91 21.37
N VAL A 306 -3.23 -2.61 21.67
CA VAL A 306 -3.97 -1.56 20.96
C VAL A 306 -3.18 -1.08 19.76
N ASP A 307 -3.80 -1.11 18.57
CA ASP A 307 -3.17 -0.67 17.32
C ASP A 307 -3.04 0.85 17.27
N LEU A 308 -1.80 1.34 17.15
CA LEU A 308 -1.48 2.77 17.07
C LEU A 308 -1.05 3.19 15.67
N THR A 309 -1.16 2.31 14.67
CA THR A 309 -0.62 2.53 13.32
C THR A 309 -1.27 3.73 12.61
N ASP A 310 -2.60 3.85 12.72
CA ASP A 310 -3.34 4.93 12.08
C ASP A 310 -3.03 6.27 12.77
N GLY A 311 -2.57 7.24 12.00
CA GLY A 311 -2.20 8.57 12.51
C GLY A 311 -0.83 8.65 13.21
N ILE A 312 -0.03 7.57 13.19
CA ILE A 312 1.30 7.55 13.85
C ILE A 312 2.31 8.56 13.25
N TYR A 313 1.98 9.14 12.09
CA TYR A 313 2.75 10.15 11.38
C TYR A 313 2.10 11.53 11.39
N ASP A 314 1.01 11.72 12.13
CA ASP A 314 0.27 12.98 12.16
C ASP A 314 1.17 14.12 12.66
N ALA A 315 0.95 15.31 12.10
CA ALA A 315 1.78 16.49 12.35
C ALA A 315 1.82 16.85 13.83
N ASP A 316 0.71 16.64 14.54
CA ASP A 316 0.53 16.89 15.97
C ASP A 316 1.58 16.18 16.84
N PHE A 317 2.10 15.04 16.38
CA PHE A 317 3.14 14.28 17.10
C PHE A 317 4.54 14.46 16.50
N ALA A 318 4.61 14.86 15.22
CA ALA A 318 5.87 14.93 14.48
C ALA A 318 6.85 15.97 15.07
N GLU A 319 6.34 17.06 15.64
CA GLU A 319 7.16 18.13 16.23
C GLU A 319 7.84 17.71 17.56
N ALA A 320 7.16 16.90 18.37
CA ALA A 320 7.69 16.44 19.67
C ALA A 320 8.69 15.28 19.54
N LEU A 321 8.58 14.47 18.47
CA LEU A 321 9.38 13.26 18.27
C LEU A 321 10.91 13.49 18.39
N PRO A 322 11.52 14.52 17.77
CA PRO A 322 12.95 14.78 17.91
C PRO A 322 13.42 14.91 19.37
N ARG A 323 12.59 15.51 20.22
CA ARG A 323 12.88 15.74 21.63
C ARG A 323 12.70 14.46 22.43
N ILE A 324 11.54 13.83 22.32
CA ILE A 324 11.22 12.58 23.03
C ILE A 324 12.20 11.45 22.68
N SER A 325 12.58 11.31 21.41
CA SER A 325 13.55 10.29 20.96
C SER A 325 14.99 10.52 21.46
N ALA A 326 15.28 11.71 22.01
CA ALA A 326 16.57 12.04 22.60
C ALA A 326 16.62 11.84 24.12
N ILE A 327 15.46 11.68 24.79
CA ILE A 327 15.37 11.50 26.25
C ILE A 327 16.09 10.21 26.67
N PRO A 328 17.09 10.26 27.56
CA PRO A 328 17.87 9.08 27.97
C PRO A 328 17.00 7.92 28.49
N GLY A 329 16.02 8.22 29.35
CA GLY A 329 15.15 7.21 29.96
C GLY A 329 14.22 6.51 28.97
N VAL A 330 13.68 7.24 27.98
CA VAL A 330 12.91 6.66 26.87
C VAL A 330 13.78 5.74 26.04
N ARG A 331 14.99 6.18 25.72
CA ARG A 331 15.94 5.37 24.93
C ARG A 331 16.34 4.10 25.66
N GLU A 332 16.65 4.18 26.94
CA GLU A 332 16.97 3.01 27.77
C GLU A 332 15.84 1.98 27.73
N ALA A 333 14.60 2.41 27.97
CA ALA A 333 13.42 1.53 27.95
C ALA A 333 13.21 0.86 26.58
N LEU A 334 13.29 1.64 25.49
CA LEU A 334 13.05 1.11 24.14
C LEU A 334 14.20 0.24 23.63
N VAL A 335 15.45 0.48 24.03
CA VAL A 335 16.60 -0.37 23.68
C VAL A 335 16.45 -1.76 24.30
N GLU A 336 15.93 -1.84 25.53
CA GLU A 336 15.63 -3.13 26.17
C GLU A 336 14.60 -3.93 25.36
N GLU A 337 13.48 -3.29 24.98
CA GLU A 337 12.46 -3.93 24.16
C GLU A 337 12.98 -4.33 22.77
N GLN A 338 13.76 -3.48 22.11
CA GLN A 338 14.37 -3.76 20.81
C GLN A 338 15.26 -5.00 20.88
N ARG A 339 16.11 -5.11 21.92
CA ARG A 339 16.98 -6.27 22.15
C ARG A 339 16.19 -7.53 22.44
N GLN A 340 15.08 -7.42 23.17
CA GLN A 340 14.21 -8.56 23.42
C GLN A 340 13.52 -9.05 22.14
N ALA A 341 13.06 -8.14 21.28
CA ALA A 341 12.42 -8.47 20.02
C ALA A 341 13.37 -9.11 18.99
N ALA A 342 14.68 -8.96 19.16
CA ALA A 342 15.70 -9.48 18.26
C ALA A 342 16.22 -10.89 18.62
N ARG A 343 15.72 -11.52 19.69
CA ARG A 343 16.26 -12.79 20.23
C ARG A 343 16.31 -13.93 19.21
N ASP A 344 15.33 -14.00 18.31
CA ASP A 344 15.22 -15.05 17.29
C ASP A 344 15.77 -14.61 15.91
N GLY A 345 16.52 -13.50 15.87
CA GLY A 345 17.02 -12.89 14.65
C GLY A 345 16.04 -11.89 14.03
N VAL A 346 16.57 -10.75 13.57
CA VAL A 346 15.75 -9.65 13.06
C VAL A 346 16.53 -8.82 12.04
N VAL A 347 15.81 -8.23 11.10
CA VAL A 347 16.27 -7.06 10.35
C VAL A 347 15.65 -5.83 11.00
N MET A 348 16.48 -4.99 11.61
CA MET A 348 16.00 -3.80 12.31
C MET A 348 16.50 -2.52 11.62
N ALA A 349 15.57 -1.61 11.32
CA ALA A 349 15.86 -0.29 10.79
C ALA A 349 15.77 0.76 11.91
N GLY A 350 16.72 1.70 11.92
CA GLY A 350 16.80 2.78 12.90
C GLY A 350 18.12 3.54 12.76
N ARG A 351 18.26 4.63 13.51
CA ARG A 351 19.40 5.55 13.36
C ARG A 351 20.70 5.02 13.96
N ASP A 352 20.58 4.29 15.05
CA ASP A 352 21.69 3.91 15.92
C ASP A 352 21.68 2.41 16.26
N ILE A 353 20.99 1.62 15.43
CA ILE A 353 20.87 0.16 15.59
C ILE A 353 22.24 -0.49 15.65
N GLY A 354 23.13 -0.19 14.69
CA GLY A 354 24.45 -0.78 14.62
C GLY A 354 25.49 -0.20 15.58
N THR A 355 25.22 0.96 16.21
CA THR A 355 26.17 1.66 17.08
C THR A 355 25.85 1.51 18.56
N VAL A 356 24.56 1.47 18.93
CA VAL A 356 24.09 1.47 20.32
C VAL A 356 23.28 0.23 20.64
N VAL A 357 22.28 -0.10 19.82
CA VAL A 357 21.33 -1.16 20.13
C VAL A 357 21.98 -2.55 20.00
N PHE A 358 22.58 -2.82 18.84
CA PHE A 358 23.27 -4.06 18.49
C PHE A 358 24.69 -3.78 17.93
N PRO A 359 25.63 -3.32 18.78
CA PRO A 359 27.01 -3.09 18.35
C PRO A 359 27.71 -4.37 17.87
N ASN A 360 27.20 -5.55 18.21
CA ASN A 360 27.75 -6.85 17.82
C ASN A 360 26.85 -7.61 16.81
N ALA A 361 25.95 -6.93 16.10
CA ALA A 361 25.14 -7.58 15.06
C ALA A 361 26.02 -8.20 13.97
N ASP A 362 25.61 -9.36 13.46
CA ASP A 362 26.36 -10.12 12.42
C ASP A 362 26.55 -9.32 11.13
N HIS A 363 25.55 -8.51 10.78
CA HIS A 363 25.56 -7.64 9.61
C HIS A 363 25.05 -6.25 9.96
N LYS A 364 25.81 -5.22 9.58
CA LYS A 364 25.45 -3.81 9.77
C LYS A 364 25.56 -3.09 8.43
N PHE A 365 24.50 -2.39 8.04
CA PHE A 365 24.44 -1.62 6.81
C PHE A 365 24.11 -0.16 7.14
N PHE A 366 24.78 0.76 6.47
CA PHE A 366 24.53 2.19 6.60
C PHE A 366 24.21 2.76 5.22
N LEU A 367 22.95 3.18 5.02
CA LEU A 367 22.49 3.68 3.73
C LEU A 367 22.76 5.18 3.63
N THR A 368 23.39 5.59 2.55
CA THR A 368 23.69 6.99 2.23
C THR A 368 23.02 7.40 0.93
N ALA A 369 22.79 8.69 0.77
CA ALA A 369 22.32 9.31 -0.46
C ALA A 369 22.80 10.75 -0.48
N SER A 370 23.09 11.29 -1.65
CA SER A 370 23.39 12.71 -1.80
C SER A 370 22.19 13.57 -1.40
N LEU A 371 22.47 14.83 -1.02
CA LEU A 371 21.43 15.81 -0.74
C LEU A 371 20.46 15.96 -1.92
N ASP A 372 20.99 15.95 -3.14
CA ASP A 372 20.20 16.06 -4.37
C ASP A 372 19.26 14.87 -4.55
N GLU A 373 19.74 13.65 -4.30
CA GLU A 373 18.91 12.46 -4.37
C GLU A 373 17.83 12.44 -3.28
N LYS A 374 18.16 12.85 -2.05
CA LYS A 374 17.19 12.97 -0.95
C LYS A 374 16.09 13.99 -1.28
N VAL A 375 16.47 15.17 -1.78
CA VAL A 375 15.54 16.22 -2.20
C VAL A 375 14.66 15.73 -3.35
N ARG A 376 15.24 15.08 -4.36
CA ARG A 376 14.47 14.49 -5.48
C ARG A 376 13.44 13.47 -5.00
N ARG A 377 13.84 12.55 -4.10
CA ARG A 377 12.95 11.53 -3.52
C ARG A 377 11.83 12.17 -2.69
N ARG A 378 12.15 13.22 -1.93
CA ARG A 378 11.19 13.98 -1.10
C ARG A 378 10.23 14.80 -1.97
N ALA A 379 10.72 15.48 -2.99
CA ALA A 379 9.90 16.21 -3.96
C ALA A 379 8.89 15.27 -4.61
N ALA A 380 9.35 14.11 -5.07
CA ALA A 380 8.48 13.09 -5.62
C ALA A 380 7.43 12.58 -4.61
N GLN A 381 7.66 12.64 -3.29
CA GLN A 381 6.64 12.31 -2.27
C GLN A 381 5.55 13.40 -2.17
N PHE A 382 5.93 14.68 -2.20
CA PHE A 382 5.01 15.81 -2.13
C PHE A 382 4.19 15.96 -3.43
N GLU A 383 4.84 15.82 -4.58
CA GLU A 383 4.17 15.81 -5.89
C GLU A 383 3.10 14.70 -5.97
N ARG A 384 3.39 13.52 -5.39
CA ARG A 384 2.42 12.41 -5.28
C ARG A 384 1.20 12.74 -4.40
N ARG A 385 1.30 13.72 -3.51
CA ARG A 385 0.20 14.22 -2.66
C ARG A 385 -0.51 15.43 -3.28
N GLY A 386 -0.09 15.86 -4.47
CA GLY A 386 -0.64 17.04 -5.13
C GLY A 386 -0.16 18.35 -4.51
N GLU A 387 0.89 18.31 -3.69
CA GLU A 387 1.42 19.47 -3.00
C GLU A 387 2.48 20.18 -3.86
N ARG A 388 2.48 21.51 -3.83
CA ARG A 388 3.44 22.31 -4.59
C ARG A 388 4.81 22.23 -3.91
N VAL A 389 5.83 21.83 -4.66
CA VAL A 389 7.21 21.72 -4.14
C VAL A 389 7.97 23.01 -4.39
N ASP A 390 8.38 23.68 -3.32
CA ASP A 390 9.48 24.65 -3.37
C ASP A 390 10.79 23.88 -3.16
N ALA A 391 11.56 23.74 -4.23
CA ALA A 391 12.80 22.96 -4.23
C ALA A 391 13.86 23.55 -3.30
N GLU A 392 13.91 24.88 -3.14
CA GLU A 392 14.90 25.53 -2.29
C GLU A 392 14.53 25.40 -0.81
N ALA A 393 13.25 25.60 -0.48
CA ALA A 393 12.75 25.36 0.88
C ALA A 393 12.91 23.89 1.30
N MET A 394 12.59 22.95 0.40
CA MET A 394 12.75 21.52 0.65
C MET A 394 14.21 21.13 0.85
N ARG A 395 15.14 21.68 0.05
CA ARG A 395 16.57 21.45 0.24
C ARG A 395 17.02 21.91 1.63
N ARG A 396 16.60 23.11 2.05
CA ARG A 396 16.91 23.63 3.40
C ARG A 396 16.33 22.74 4.51
N GLU A 397 15.10 22.24 4.34
CA GLU A 397 14.46 21.33 5.31
C GLU A 397 15.22 20.00 5.43
N VAL A 398 15.55 19.37 4.30
CA VAL A 398 16.30 18.10 4.26
C VAL A 398 17.68 18.28 4.89
N GLU A 399 18.38 19.36 4.56
CA GLU A 399 19.70 19.67 5.13
C GLU A 399 19.63 19.96 6.63
N ALA A 400 18.63 20.72 7.08
CA ALA A 400 18.42 20.99 8.51
C ALA A 400 18.16 19.70 9.28
N ARG A 401 17.34 18.79 8.73
CA ARG A 401 17.06 17.49 9.35
C ARG A 401 18.29 16.60 9.39
N ASP A 402 19.06 16.49 8.30
CA ASP A 402 20.28 15.69 8.25
C ASP A 402 21.31 16.17 9.30
N ARG A 403 21.46 17.49 9.45
CA ARG A 403 22.30 18.10 10.47
C ARG A 403 21.83 17.74 11.88
N VAL A 404 20.55 17.90 12.17
CA VAL A 404 19.97 17.52 13.47
C VAL A 404 20.18 16.04 13.76
N ASP A 405 20.04 15.16 12.77
CA ASP A 405 20.21 13.72 12.97
C ASP A 405 21.70 13.34 13.18
N THR A 406 22.64 14.06 12.56
CA THR A 406 24.08 13.75 12.61
C THR A 406 24.82 14.41 13.80
N GLU A 407 24.36 15.58 14.23
CA GLU A 407 25.01 16.41 15.27
C GLU A 407 24.41 16.24 16.68
N ARG A 408 23.39 15.38 16.84
CA ARG A 408 22.79 15.10 18.16
C ARG A 408 23.84 14.62 19.17
N ALA A 409 23.70 15.10 20.41
CA ALA A 409 24.55 14.70 21.53
C ALA A 409 24.41 13.21 21.88
N ILE A 410 23.19 12.65 21.75
CA ILE A 410 22.88 11.26 22.07
C ILE A 410 22.51 10.51 20.80
N ALA A 411 23.19 9.39 20.55
CA ALA A 411 22.96 8.48 19.42
C ALA A 411 22.89 9.18 18.05
N PRO A 412 23.95 9.92 17.65
CA PRO A 412 23.98 10.57 16.35
C PRO A 412 23.91 9.53 15.23
N LEU A 413 23.26 9.88 14.12
CA LEU A 413 23.20 9.07 12.92
C LEU A 413 24.59 8.97 12.29
N ARG A 414 25.30 7.88 12.58
CA ARG A 414 26.65 7.62 12.09
C ARG A 414 26.82 6.14 11.74
N PRO A 415 27.65 5.82 10.74
CA PRO A 415 27.97 4.43 10.46
C PRO A 415 28.71 3.82 11.66
N ALA A 416 28.36 2.58 12.01
CA ALA A 416 29.19 1.79 12.92
C ALA A 416 30.55 1.51 12.25
N PRO A 417 31.65 1.33 13.02
CA PRO A 417 32.99 1.16 12.45
C PRO A 417 33.12 0.02 11.43
N ASP A 418 32.32 -1.02 11.58
CA ASP A 418 32.26 -2.23 10.76
C ASP A 418 30.99 -2.32 9.90
N ALA A 419 30.23 -1.22 9.79
CA ALA A 419 29.07 -1.15 8.91
C ALA A 419 29.50 -1.07 7.44
N ILE A 420 28.74 -1.74 6.57
CA ILE A 420 28.87 -1.62 5.13
C ILE A 420 28.08 -0.39 4.70
N VAL A 421 28.79 0.60 4.18
CA VAL A 421 28.16 1.81 3.64
C VAL A 421 27.67 1.52 2.22
N ILE A 422 26.38 1.71 1.98
CA ILE A 422 25.76 1.57 0.66
C ILE A 422 25.34 2.97 0.21
N ASP A 423 25.91 3.44 -0.89
CA ASP A 423 25.41 4.61 -1.60
C ASP A 423 24.17 4.20 -2.39
N THR A 424 23.05 4.86 -2.12
CA THR A 424 21.77 4.59 -2.74
C THR A 424 21.45 5.54 -3.89
N ASP A 425 22.36 6.45 -4.26
CA ASP A 425 22.16 7.35 -5.39
C ASP A 425 21.92 6.56 -6.69
N ASN A 426 20.86 6.94 -7.41
CA ASN A 426 20.40 6.28 -8.64
C ASN A 426 19.98 4.81 -8.49
N LEU A 427 20.01 4.24 -7.29
CA LEU A 427 19.48 2.91 -7.02
C LEU A 427 17.99 2.99 -6.67
N ASP A 428 17.22 2.03 -7.16
CA ASP A 428 15.89 1.77 -6.63
C ASP A 428 15.94 0.89 -5.37
N VAL A 429 14.77 0.68 -4.75
CA VAL A 429 14.68 -0.09 -3.50
C VAL A 429 15.08 -1.55 -3.73
N ASP A 430 14.78 -2.11 -4.89
CA ASP A 430 14.99 -3.53 -5.19
C ASP A 430 16.49 -3.80 -5.37
N GLU A 431 17.20 -2.89 -6.06
CA GLU A 431 18.65 -2.93 -6.19
C GLU A 431 19.36 -2.86 -4.83
N VAL A 432 18.88 -2.00 -3.91
CA VAL A 432 19.44 -1.90 -2.55
C VAL A 432 19.19 -3.19 -1.76
N VAL A 433 17.99 -3.76 -1.84
CA VAL A 433 17.65 -5.03 -1.17
C VAL A 433 18.54 -6.17 -1.68
N GLU A 434 18.75 -6.26 -2.99
CA GLU A 434 19.63 -7.26 -3.61
C GLU A 434 21.08 -7.14 -3.11
N LEU A 435 21.62 -5.92 -3.06
CA LEU A 435 22.97 -5.68 -2.54
C LEU A 435 23.13 -6.15 -1.09
N ILE A 436 22.14 -5.86 -0.23
CA ILE A 436 22.16 -6.26 1.16
C ILE A 436 22.09 -7.78 1.30
N VAL A 437 21.11 -8.42 0.65
CA VAL A 437 20.90 -9.87 0.78
C VAL A 437 22.09 -10.65 0.22
N ARG A 438 22.61 -10.26 -0.96
CA ARG A 438 23.81 -10.88 -1.53
C ARG A 438 24.98 -10.83 -0.55
N HIS A 439 25.17 -9.68 0.12
CA HIS A 439 26.24 -9.53 1.10
C HIS A 439 26.08 -10.47 2.30
N VAL A 440 24.85 -10.60 2.82
CA VAL A 440 24.55 -11.54 3.91
C VAL A 440 24.88 -12.96 3.46
N GLU A 441 24.29 -13.41 2.35
CA GLU A 441 24.46 -14.77 1.82
C GLU A 441 25.92 -15.14 1.52
N GLU A 442 26.71 -14.22 0.97
CA GLU A 442 28.15 -14.43 0.68
C GLU A 442 28.97 -14.68 1.95
N ARG A 443 28.58 -14.08 3.08
CA ARG A 443 29.27 -14.22 4.37
C ARG A 443 28.72 -15.36 5.24
N THR A 444 27.51 -15.85 4.97
CA THR A 444 26.93 -17.02 5.67
C THR A 444 27.28 -18.36 5.03
N ARG A 445 27.85 -18.38 3.81
CA ARG A 445 28.31 -19.63 3.18
C ARG A 445 29.47 -20.23 4.00
N PRO A 446 29.40 -21.51 4.41
CA PRO A 446 30.54 -22.18 5.03
C PRO A 446 31.70 -22.22 4.02
N ARG A 447 32.90 -21.87 4.48
CA ARG A 447 34.15 -22.01 3.73
C ARG A 447 34.49 -23.47 3.45
#